data_AF-A0A9E5PK50-F1
#
_entry.id   AF-A0A9E5PK50-F1
#
_cell.length_a   1.000
_cell.length_b   1.000
_cell.length_c   1.000
_cell.angle_alpha   90.00
_cell.angle_beta   90.00
_cell.angle_gamma   90.00
#
_symmetry.space_group_name_H-M   'P 1'
#
loop_
_entity.id
_entity.type
_entity.pdbx_description
1 polymer ?
#
loop_
_entity_poly.entity_id
_entity_poly.type
_entity_poly.pdbx_seq_one_letter_code
_entity_poly.pdbx_strand_id
1 'polypeptide(L)'
;MAQLLALDLEKAGVAIVPYRQVLRAWRRHTDEGASALGSEDLRSLAAELNGSGIIIGDIHASGSEYRIVAELYRSEGGERLARLDVGGSRDSYFALVKELAADLAEVLQPPSDAAAPH
;
A
#
# COMPACT_ATOMS: atom_id res chain seq x y z
N MET A 1 -0.73 0.69 -11.45
CA MET A 1 -0.98 -0.07 -10.21
C MET A 1 -1.56 0.79 -9.11
N ALA A 2 -0.81 1.74 -8.53
CA ALA A 2 -1.22 2.46 -7.31
C ALA A 2 -2.63 3.10 -7.37
N GLN A 3 -3.02 3.68 -8.50
CA GLN A 3 -4.37 4.26 -8.67
C GLN A 3 -5.49 3.21 -8.70
N LEU A 4 -5.24 2.06 -9.35
CA LEU A 4 -6.22 0.97 -9.42
C LEU A 4 -6.37 0.31 -8.04
N LEU A 5 -5.24 0.07 -7.36
CA LEU A 5 -5.21 -0.45 -6.01
C LEU A 5 -5.93 0.50 -5.02
N ALA A 6 -5.66 1.80 -5.08
CA ALA A 6 -6.33 2.80 -4.27
C ALA A 6 -7.84 2.78 -4.47
N LEU A 7 -8.30 2.72 -5.73
CA LEU A 7 -9.72 2.67 -6.06
C LEU A 7 -10.41 1.44 -5.46
N ASP A 8 -9.77 0.27 -5.53
CA ASP A 8 -10.37 -0.96 -5.00
C ASP A 8 -10.32 -1.02 -3.46
N LEU A 9 -9.29 -0.46 -2.83
CA LEU A 9 -9.23 -0.28 -1.37
C LEU A 9 -10.28 0.72 -0.87
N GLU A 10 -10.50 1.83 -1.58
CA GLU A 10 -11.55 2.80 -1.27
C GLU A 10 -12.95 2.15 -1.33
N LYS A 11 -13.21 1.31 -2.34
CA LYS A 11 -14.46 0.52 -2.42
C LYS A 11 -14.61 -0.46 -1.26
N ALA A 12 -13.50 -0.97 -0.71
CA ALA A 12 -13.48 -1.82 0.47
C ALA A 12 -13.61 -1.06 1.80
N GLY A 13 -13.77 0.27 1.75
CA GLY A 13 -13.94 1.12 2.94
C GLY A 13 -12.63 1.59 3.57
N VAL A 14 -11.48 1.37 2.92
CA VAL A 14 -10.18 1.86 3.39
C VAL A 14 -9.99 3.30 2.94
N ALA A 15 -9.73 4.20 3.88
CA ALA A 15 -9.39 5.58 3.56
C ALA A 15 -7.97 5.66 2.97
N ILE A 16 -7.84 6.15 1.73
CA ILE A 16 -6.57 6.26 1.03
C ILE A 16 -6.15 7.72 0.89
N VAL A 17 -4.87 8.01 1.15
CA VAL A 17 -4.30 9.32 0.84
C VAL A 17 -4.12 9.44 -0.68
N PRO A 18 -4.67 10.47 -1.34
CA PRO A 18 -4.60 10.60 -2.78
C PRO A 18 -3.17 10.65 -3.31
N TYR A 19 -2.90 9.92 -4.40
CA TYR A 19 -1.58 9.82 -5.02
C TYR A 19 -0.89 11.19 -5.26
N ARG A 20 -1.65 12.24 -5.61
CA ARG A 20 -1.09 13.59 -5.82
C ARG A 20 -0.57 14.22 -4.53
N GLN A 21 -1.19 13.95 -3.38
CA GLN A 21 -0.70 14.42 -2.08
C GLN A 21 0.56 13.66 -1.68
N VAL A 22 0.56 12.34 -1.87
CA VAL A 22 1.73 11.48 -1.65
C VAL A 22 2.92 11.97 -2.48
N LEU A 23 2.74 12.22 -3.79
CA LEU A 23 3.81 12.74 -4.65
C LEU A 23 4.32 14.13 -4.23
N ARG A 24 3.43 15.02 -3.79
CA ARG A 24 3.83 16.36 -3.34
C ARG A 24 4.66 16.29 -2.07
N ALA A 25 4.22 15.51 -1.09
CA ALA A 25 4.96 15.30 0.13
C ALA A 25 6.28 14.57 -0.16
N TRP A 26 6.26 13.53 -1.00
CA TRP A 26 7.48 12.84 -1.45
C TRP A 26 8.49 13.80 -2.06
N ARG A 27 8.10 14.69 -2.99
CA ARG A 27 9.03 15.67 -3.57
C ARG A 27 9.74 16.52 -2.52
N ARG A 28 9.05 16.93 -1.46
CA ARG A 28 9.65 17.70 -0.35
C ARG A 28 10.72 16.91 0.41
N HIS A 29 10.57 15.59 0.51
CA HIS A 29 11.54 14.70 1.17
C HIS A 29 12.67 14.24 0.23
N THR A 30 12.53 14.37 -1.09
CA THR A 30 13.54 13.90 -2.08
C THR A 30 14.41 14.99 -2.70
N ASP A 31 14.12 16.27 -2.43
CA ASP A 31 14.98 17.39 -2.87
C ASP A 31 16.40 17.34 -2.25
N GLU A 32 16.66 16.46 -1.28
CA GLU A 32 18.01 16.22 -0.70
C GLU A 32 18.85 15.14 -1.43
N GLY A 33 18.47 14.72 -2.65
CA GLY A 33 19.33 13.89 -3.51
C GLY A 33 19.34 12.39 -3.18
N ALA A 34 18.42 11.90 -2.35
CA ALA A 34 18.27 10.48 -2.06
C ALA A 34 17.48 9.77 -3.18
N SER A 35 18.14 8.83 -3.87
CA SER A 35 17.56 8.06 -4.99
C SER A 35 16.56 6.96 -4.55
N ALA A 36 16.37 6.76 -3.25
CA ALA A 36 15.38 5.87 -2.68
C ALA A 36 15.08 6.35 -1.25
N LEU A 37 13.79 6.41 -0.88
CA LEU A 37 13.39 6.73 0.49
C LEU A 37 13.86 5.61 1.41
N GLY A 38 14.60 5.95 2.45
CA GLY A 38 14.83 5.03 3.56
C GLY A 38 13.52 4.71 4.28
N SER A 39 13.52 3.67 5.12
CA SER A 39 12.38 3.35 5.98
C SER A 39 12.02 4.49 6.96
N GLU A 40 12.95 5.41 7.21
CA GLU A 40 12.73 6.62 8.00
C GLU A 40 11.95 7.69 7.24
N ASP A 41 12.28 7.95 5.97
CA ASP A 41 11.58 8.94 5.15
C ASP A 41 10.14 8.52 4.85
N LEU A 42 9.91 7.22 4.67
CA LEU A 42 8.57 6.65 4.49
C LEU A 42 7.70 6.87 5.73
N ARG A 43 8.25 6.69 6.93
CA ARG A 43 7.53 6.96 8.19
C ARG A 43 7.22 8.45 8.36
N SER A 44 8.19 9.31 8.07
CA SER A 44 7.99 10.77 8.09
C SER A 44 6.90 11.20 7.12
N LEU A 45 6.90 10.63 5.90
CA LEU A 45 5.86 10.87 4.90
C LEU A 45 4.48 10.44 5.39
N ALA A 46 4.37 9.27 6.02
CA ALA A 46 3.11 8.78 6.57
C ALA A 46 2.60 9.65 7.71
N ALA A 47 3.48 10.07 8.63
CA ALA A 47 3.14 10.97 9.72
C ALA A 47 2.66 12.34 9.20
N GLU A 48 3.34 12.92 8.21
CA GLU A 48 2.95 14.18 7.58
C GLU A 48 1.56 14.12 6.94
N LEU A 49 1.23 12.97 6.34
CA LEU A 49 -0.04 12.75 5.66
C LEU A 49 -1.14 12.20 6.58
N ASN A 50 -0.87 12.06 7.89
CA ASN A 50 -1.74 11.42 8.88
C ASN A 50 -2.18 10.00 8.48
N GLY A 51 -1.32 9.26 7.79
CA GLY A 51 -1.53 7.86 7.44
C GLY A 51 -1.22 6.93 8.60
N SER A 52 -2.12 5.98 8.90
CA SER A 52 -1.90 4.92 9.89
C SER A 52 -1.01 3.77 9.38
N GLY A 53 -0.84 3.67 8.06
CA GLY A 53 -0.02 2.66 7.42
C GLY A 53 0.50 3.10 6.05
N ILE A 54 1.48 2.35 5.57
CA ILE A 54 2.17 2.57 4.29
C ILE A 54 2.10 1.28 3.50
N ILE A 55 1.62 1.36 2.26
CA ILE A 55 1.66 0.25 1.31
C ILE A 55 2.76 0.54 0.29
N ILE A 56 3.77 -0.32 0.26
CA ILE A 56 4.83 -0.29 -0.74
C ILE A 56 4.56 -1.47 -1.68
N GLY A 57 4.48 -1.20 -2.97
CA GLY A 57 4.17 -2.22 -3.96
C GLY A 57 5.14 -2.22 -5.12
N ASP A 58 5.58 -3.42 -5.50
CA ASP A 58 6.46 -3.69 -6.62
C ASP A 58 5.79 -4.63 -7.62
N ILE A 59 6.07 -4.40 -8.90
CA ILE A 59 5.61 -5.27 -9.99
C ILE A 59 6.84 -5.82 -10.70
N HIS A 60 6.99 -7.14 -10.64
CA HIS A 60 7.95 -7.87 -11.42
C HIS A 60 7.28 -8.49 -12.63
N ALA A 61 7.92 -8.38 -13.79
CA ALA A 61 7.38 -8.87 -15.04
C ALA A 61 8.37 -9.86 -15.65
N SER A 62 7.95 -11.10 -15.87
CA SER A 62 8.79 -12.16 -16.42
C SER A 62 8.03 -12.89 -17.53
N GLY A 63 8.51 -12.81 -18.76
CA GLY A 63 7.82 -13.40 -19.92
C GLY A 63 6.36 -12.92 -20.03
N SER A 64 5.42 -13.87 -20.02
CA SER A 64 3.97 -13.65 -20.07
C SER A 64 3.31 -13.51 -18.69
N GLU A 65 4.09 -13.38 -17.61
CA GLU A 65 3.59 -13.31 -16.24
C GLU A 65 3.90 -11.95 -15.58
N TYR A 66 2.99 -11.55 -14.67
CA TYR A 66 3.22 -10.53 -13.66
C TYR A 66 3.25 -11.16 -12.29
N ARG A 67 4.11 -10.63 -11.43
CA ARG A 67 4.12 -10.86 -10.00
C ARG A 67 4.05 -9.50 -9.31
N ILE A 68 3.03 -9.29 -8.50
CA ILE A 68 2.79 -8.06 -7.77
C ILE A 68 2.99 -8.35 -6.28
N VAL A 69 3.97 -7.68 -5.69
CA VAL A 69 4.27 -7.78 -4.26
C VAL A 69 3.82 -6.50 -3.60
N ALA A 70 3.13 -6.59 -2.48
CA ALA A 70 2.87 -5.44 -1.62
C ALA A 70 3.26 -5.74 -0.17
N GLU A 71 3.93 -4.79 0.45
CA GLU A 71 4.25 -4.80 1.87
C GLU A 71 3.48 -3.67 2.56
N LEU A 72 2.74 -4.03 3.62
CA LEU A 72 2.03 -3.09 4.48
C LEU A 72 2.86 -2.88 5.74
N TYR A 73 3.12 -1.61 6.05
CA TYR A 73 3.82 -1.18 7.26
C TYR A 73 2.91 -0.33 8.12
N ARG A 74 3.03 -0.47 9.44
CA ARG A 74 2.48 0.50 10.40
C ARG A 74 3.32 1.78 10.31
N SER A 75 2.67 2.94 10.21
CA SER A 75 3.39 4.22 10.18
C SER A 75 4.13 4.48 11.49
N GLU A 76 3.50 4.15 12.62
CA GLU A 76 4.12 4.12 13.94
C GLU A 76 5.08 2.92 14.06
N GLY A 77 6.34 3.19 14.39
CA GLY A 77 7.37 2.17 14.62
C GLY A 77 7.94 1.51 13.35
N GLY A 78 7.25 1.58 12.20
CA GLY A 78 7.74 1.00 10.94
C GLY A 78 7.67 -0.53 10.89
N GLU A 79 6.85 -1.14 11.74
CA GLU A 79 6.63 -2.58 11.77
C GLU A 79 5.91 -3.03 10.49
N ARG A 80 6.40 -4.10 9.85
CA ARG A 80 5.69 -4.71 8.71
C ARG A 80 4.51 -5.53 9.24
N LEU A 81 3.29 -5.14 8.87
CA LEU A 81 2.05 -5.81 9.24
C LEU A 81 1.76 -6.99 8.32
N ALA A 82 2.01 -6.84 7.02
CA ALA A 82 1.80 -7.90 6.05
C ALA A 82 2.73 -7.79 4.84
N ARG A 83 2.92 -8.92 4.17
CA ARG A 83 3.50 -9.02 2.83
C ARG A 83 2.62 -9.94 2.01
N LEU A 84 2.11 -9.43 0.90
CA LEU A 84 1.24 -10.13 -0.02
C LEU A 84 1.93 -10.21 -1.38
N ASP A 85 1.70 -11.32 -2.07
CA ASP A 85 2.39 -11.66 -3.31
C ASP A 85 1.43 -12.43 -4.21
N VAL A 86 0.96 -11.76 -5.25
CA VAL A 86 0.02 -12.32 -6.23
C VAL A 86 0.72 -12.44 -7.58
N GLY A 87 0.50 -13.56 -8.27
CA GLY A 87 1.16 -13.87 -9.52
C GLY A 87 0.22 -14.50 -10.52
N GLY A 88 0.38 -14.16 -11.80
CA GLY A 88 -0.40 -14.76 -12.86
C GLY A 88 -0.11 -14.19 -14.24
N SER A 89 -0.96 -14.54 -15.21
CA SER A 89 -0.83 -14.05 -16.58
C SER A 89 -0.88 -12.53 -16.63
N ARG A 90 -0.06 -11.93 -17.50
CA ARG A 90 -0.07 -10.48 -17.76
C ARG A 90 -1.43 -9.97 -18.22
N ASP A 91 -2.17 -10.80 -18.96
CA ASP A 91 -3.51 -10.46 -19.44
C ASP A 91 -4.53 -10.34 -18.29
N SER A 92 -4.19 -10.88 -17.11
CA SER A 92 -5.00 -10.84 -15.89
C SER A 92 -4.61 -9.70 -14.94
N TYR A 93 -3.87 -8.69 -15.40
CA TYR A 93 -3.36 -7.59 -14.57
C TYR A 93 -4.42 -6.97 -13.64
N PHE A 94 -5.62 -6.67 -14.15
CA PHE A 94 -6.70 -6.10 -13.35
C PHE A 94 -7.23 -7.06 -12.28
N ALA A 95 -7.29 -8.36 -12.59
CA ALA A 95 -7.71 -9.37 -11.63
C ALA A 95 -6.67 -9.50 -10.51
N LEU A 96 -5.37 -9.51 -10.84
CA LEU A 96 -4.28 -9.57 -9.86
C LEU A 96 -4.31 -8.36 -8.92
N VAL A 97 -4.51 -7.14 -9.43
CA VAL A 97 -4.60 -5.95 -8.56
C VAL A 97 -5.84 -5.99 -7.68
N LYS A 98 -6.96 -6.51 -8.18
CA LYS A 98 -8.20 -6.65 -7.40
C LYS A 98 -8.06 -7.69 -6.28
N GLU A 99 -7.41 -8.82 -6.57
CA GLU A 99 -7.06 -9.85 -5.58
C GLU A 99 -6.18 -9.26 -4.47
N LEU A 100 -5.11 -8.57 -4.85
CA LEU A 100 -4.23 -7.90 -3.90
C LEU A 100 -4.96 -6.85 -3.04
N ALA A 101 -5.90 -6.10 -3.62
CA ALA A 101 -6.71 -5.13 -2.89
C ALA A 101 -7.62 -5.78 -1.84
N ALA A 102 -8.21 -6.93 -2.18
CA ALA A 102 -9.07 -7.68 -1.27
C ALA A 102 -8.25 -8.20 -0.07
N ASP A 103 -7.10 -8.82 -0.34
CA ASP A 103 -6.21 -9.34 0.70
C ASP A 103 -5.68 -8.22 1.62
N LEU A 104 -5.30 -7.08 1.04
CA LEU A 104 -4.88 -5.91 1.82
C LEU A 104 -6.01 -5.35 2.68
N ALA A 105 -7.24 -5.29 2.16
CA ALA A 105 -8.40 -4.82 2.91
C ALA A 105 -8.71 -5.73 4.09
N GLU A 106 -8.59 -7.05 3.93
CA GLU A 106 -8.76 -8.03 5.01
C GLU A 106 -7.75 -7.79 6.15
N VAL A 107 -6.48 -7.53 5.81
CA VAL A 107 -5.44 -7.21 6.80
C VAL A 107 -5.70 -5.87 7.50
N LEU A 108 -6.24 -4.89 6.78
CA LEU A 108 -6.48 -3.54 7.29
C LEU A 108 -7.76 -3.41 8.13
N GLN A 109 -8.67 -4.38 8.02
CA GLN A 109 -9.86 -4.41 8.85
C GLN A 109 -9.48 -4.85 10.28
N PRO A 110 -9.92 -4.13 11.33
CA PRO A 110 -9.79 -4.63 12.68
C PRO A 110 -10.56 -5.95 12.81
N PRO A 111 -10.16 -6.88 13.69
CA PRO A 111 -10.97 -8.04 13.99
C PRO A 111 -12.38 -7.57 14.35
N SER A 112 -13.39 -8.04 13.62
CA SER A 112 -14.80 -7.66 13.77
C SER A 112 -15.41 -8.02 15.14
N ASP A 113 -14.59 -8.43 16.11
CA ASP A 113 -14.96 -8.90 17.45
C ASP A 113 -14.49 -7.96 18.58
N ALA A 114 -14.34 -6.66 18.26
CA ALA A 114 -14.18 -5.59 19.26
C ALA A 114 -15.41 -4.68 19.35
N ALA A 115 -16.58 -5.18 18.91
CA ALA A 115 -17.86 -4.52 19.14
C ALA A 115 -18.36 -4.81 20.56
N ALA A 116 -17.79 -4.05 21.50
CA ALA A 116 -18.31 -3.62 22.81
C ALA A 116 -18.71 -4.68 23.88
N PRO A 117 -18.20 -4.52 25.13
CA PRO A 117 -18.87 -5.05 26.31
C PRO A 117 -20.07 -4.17 26.66
N HIS A 118 -21.23 -4.79 26.90
CA HIS A 118 -22.29 -4.24 27.74
C HIS A 118 -22.90 -5.34 28.60
#